data_AF-A0A2V1IQ64-F1
#
_entry.id   AF-A0A2V1IQ64-F1
#
_cell.length_a   1.000
_cell.length_b   1.000
_cell.length_c   1.000
_cell.angle_alpha   90.00
_cell.angle_beta   90.00
_cell.angle_gamma   90.00
#
_symmetry.space_group_name_H-M   'P 1'
#
loop_
_entity.id
_entity.type
_entity.pdbx_description
1 polymer ?
#
loop_
_entity_poly.entity_id
_entity_poly.type
_entity_poly.pdbx_seq_one_letter_code
_entity_poly.pdbx_strand_id
1 'polypeptide(L)'
;MVNVYVYANYPQDLLDSFKAMGDDAVGRSDWTDFYCEVSERSSDHGSLTEDDNKNTSVLDVVSGLPMSNAAITTAYIPKSIHDWLPFTDEDHPFKMSEANTEGDKIDNSFSSVNMTGGPVQLQRSVARFDFKDGSRNNFTYHVGVYGQGGNTLDVQLIRMNLVNMSKHFYYLQRVSNNGHASGEGFKLCGRDLPGNYIVDYAADLKCVHQDGGEVMTGIGDKGNGYSKYYNFCFGSGDNSEDWKIDLAARDQWYRDTPSEVVSQGSNMSDATGEYKIWRYVTENAIPGINQQKVSLSTGIVFKGMLRNTPNTPANLRDAINENYYVDAAGNKVDRDAPGATLDHPILYLFDNVLYVKFTAVIAAAQGTAPGDVLNNAVLRPNTDKGYARSVADYYTAWQTAGGGQESGEQGYAQFMEFKKAAVDAGITIYQWATDEYLGQGQTTPHKGYFCYYYYWNRHNDNNIPGVMGPMEFAVVRNNVYKISVDRIRRIGHPRRTENDPDPQNPETPDEESDVYLDVQVTTLPWVVRRNSIEF
;
A
#
# COMPACT_ATOMS: atom_id res chain seq x y z
N MET A 1 17.29 10.29 40.48
CA MET A 1 16.17 9.99 39.58
C MET A 1 16.77 9.56 38.26
N VAL A 2 16.21 8.53 37.65
CA VAL A 2 16.68 7.94 36.39
C VAL A 2 15.51 7.78 35.43
N ASN A 3 15.80 7.74 34.14
CA ASN A 3 14.84 7.36 33.12
C ASN A 3 14.80 5.83 33.01
N VAL A 4 13.60 5.26 32.95
CA VAL A 4 13.37 3.83 32.87
C VAL A 4 12.86 3.49 31.46
N TYR A 5 13.61 2.63 30.76
CA TYR A 5 13.26 2.12 29.44
C TYR A 5 13.00 0.62 29.53
N VAL A 6 11.91 0.17 28.92
CA VAL A 6 11.44 -1.21 28.95
C VAL A 6 11.15 -1.64 27.52
N TYR A 7 11.65 -2.82 27.16
CA TYR A 7 11.33 -3.52 25.93
C TYR A 7 10.67 -4.83 26.29
N ALA A 8 9.48 -5.10 25.76
CA ALA A 8 8.74 -6.33 25.98
C ALA A 8 8.53 -7.06 24.65
N ASN A 9 8.51 -8.40 24.69
CA ASN A 9 8.48 -9.27 23.51
C ASN A 9 9.54 -8.86 22.48
N TYR A 10 10.75 -8.54 22.94
CA TYR A 10 11.81 -8.06 22.06
C TYR A 10 12.35 -9.20 21.19
N PRO A 11 12.67 -8.92 19.92
CA PRO A 11 13.39 -9.87 19.07
C PRO A 11 14.86 -10.02 19.51
N GLN A 12 15.49 -11.11 19.06
CA GLN A 12 16.85 -11.49 19.48
C GLN A 12 17.91 -10.47 19.04
N ASP A 13 17.72 -9.81 17.89
CA ASP A 13 18.63 -8.79 17.37
C ASP A 13 18.76 -7.56 18.28
N LEU A 14 17.69 -7.16 18.99
CA LEU A 14 17.74 -6.10 19.98
C LEU A 14 18.61 -6.51 21.17
N LEU A 15 18.42 -7.74 21.67
CA LEU A 15 19.23 -8.27 22.76
C LEU A 15 20.71 -8.36 22.36
N ASP A 16 20.99 -8.77 21.14
CA ASP A 16 22.36 -8.86 20.62
C ASP A 16 22.98 -7.46 20.44
N SER A 17 22.20 -6.46 20.05
CA SER A 17 22.64 -5.06 19.99
C SER A 17 23.07 -4.53 21.36
N PHE A 18 22.30 -4.82 22.42
CA PHE A 18 22.70 -4.47 23.79
C PHE A 18 23.96 -5.22 24.25
N LYS A 19 24.06 -6.52 23.98
CA LYS A 19 25.28 -7.30 24.32
C LYS A 19 26.52 -6.77 23.62
N ALA A 20 26.39 -6.32 22.36
CA ALA A 20 27.49 -5.78 21.58
C ALA A 20 28.04 -4.46 22.13
N MET A 21 27.30 -3.74 22.98
CA MET A 21 27.79 -2.53 23.64
C MET A 21 28.91 -2.81 24.66
N GLY A 22 28.95 -4.02 25.22
CA GLY A 22 29.94 -4.44 26.22
C GLY A 22 29.80 -3.74 27.59
N ASP A 23 30.76 -4.01 28.47
CA ASP A 23 30.72 -3.55 29.87
C ASP A 23 30.98 -2.04 30.03
N ASP A 24 31.56 -1.38 29.02
CA ASP A 24 31.82 0.07 28.98
C ASP A 24 30.62 0.90 28.48
N ALA A 25 29.40 0.34 28.55
CA ALA A 25 28.19 1.01 28.06
C ALA A 25 27.75 2.23 28.89
N VAL A 26 28.35 2.46 30.05
CA VAL A 26 28.00 3.57 30.95
C VAL A 26 28.24 4.93 30.26
N GLY A 27 27.20 5.76 30.21
CA GLY A 27 27.25 7.09 29.61
C GLY A 27 27.01 7.13 28.09
N ARG A 28 26.80 5.96 27.45
CA ARG A 28 26.41 5.89 26.04
C ARG A 28 24.91 6.13 25.83
N SER A 29 24.56 6.69 24.68
CA SER A 29 23.17 6.97 24.27
C SER A 29 22.80 6.40 22.90
N ASP A 30 23.74 5.77 22.20
CA ASP A 30 23.53 5.22 20.86
C ASP A 30 22.58 4.01 20.84
N TRP A 31 22.35 3.37 22.00
CA TRP A 31 21.29 2.38 22.17
C TRP A 31 19.89 2.93 21.88
N THR A 32 19.69 4.25 21.98
CA THR A 32 18.41 4.87 21.62
C THR A 32 18.13 4.73 20.13
N ASP A 33 19.18 4.62 19.30
CA ASP A 33 19.17 4.47 17.83
C ASP A 33 19.05 3.03 17.33
N PHE A 34 18.90 2.06 18.24
CA PHE A 34 18.57 0.70 17.84
C PHE A 34 17.24 0.64 17.09
N TYR A 35 17.24 -0.13 16.01
CA TYR A 35 16.12 -0.31 15.10
C TYR A 35 15.91 -1.79 14.81
N CYS A 36 14.68 -2.12 14.44
CA CYS A 36 14.33 -3.42 13.92
C CYS A 36 14.36 -3.36 12.39
N GLU A 37 14.91 -4.40 11.76
CA GLU A 37 14.74 -4.67 10.34
C GLU A 37 13.82 -5.88 10.17
N VAL A 38 12.72 -5.70 9.44
CA VAL A 38 11.77 -6.74 9.05
C VAL A 38 11.89 -6.93 7.55
N SER A 39 12.28 -8.14 7.14
CA SER A 39 12.32 -8.54 5.74
C SER A 39 11.32 -9.66 5.53
N GLU A 40 10.36 -9.42 4.65
CA GLU A 40 9.30 -10.36 4.32
C GLU A 40 9.15 -10.45 2.80
N ARG A 41 9.01 -11.67 2.30
CA ARG A 41 8.67 -11.95 0.91
C ARG A 41 7.33 -12.68 0.84
N SER A 42 6.52 -12.33 -0.16
CA SER A 42 5.23 -13.01 -0.40
C SER A 42 5.44 -14.52 -0.59
N SER A 43 4.67 -15.32 0.15
CA SER A 43 4.80 -16.79 0.23
C SER A 43 4.48 -17.54 -1.08
N ASP A 44 3.90 -16.85 -2.06
CA ASP A 44 3.52 -17.44 -3.35
C ASP A 44 4.72 -17.61 -4.32
N HIS A 45 5.91 -17.12 -3.94
CA HIS A 45 7.06 -17.02 -4.84
C HIS A 45 8.31 -17.74 -4.32
N GLY A 46 8.26 -19.07 -4.36
CA GLY A 46 9.42 -19.95 -4.21
C GLY A 46 9.83 -20.24 -2.76
N SER A 47 10.97 -20.91 -2.58
CA SER A 47 11.52 -21.17 -1.26
C SER A 47 12.04 -19.87 -0.65
N LEU A 48 11.54 -19.52 0.53
CA LEU A 48 12.02 -18.39 1.32
C LEU A 48 13.47 -18.66 1.75
N THR A 49 14.32 -17.64 1.69
CA THR A 49 15.64 -17.65 2.34
C THR A 49 15.55 -17.06 3.76
N GLU A 50 16.58 -17.23 4.59
CA GLU A 50 16.60 -16.60 5.92
C GLU A 50 16.52 -15.06 5.83
N ASP A 51 17.11 -14.47 4.78
CA ASP A 51 17.06 -13.03 4.50
C ASP A 51 15.66 -12.56 4.04
N ASP A 52 14.83 -13.47 3.52
CA ASP A 52 13.44 -13.20 3.10
C ASP A 52 12.42 -13.26 4.24
N ASN A 53 12.85 -13.65 5.46
CA ASN A 53 12.00 -13.86 6.64
C ASN A 53 12.63 -13.32 7.94
N LYS A 54 13.42 -12.25 7.82
CA LYS A 54 14.08 -11.63 8.97
C LYS A 54 13.06 -10.97 9.88
N ASN A 55 13.07 -11.34 11.17
CA ASN A 55 12.22 -10.77 12.23
C ASN A 55 10.71 -10.74 11.92
N THR A 56 10.18 -11.59 11.04
CA THR A 56 8.74 -11.57 10.70
C THR A 56 7.83 -11.92 11.89
N SER A 57 8.37 -12.59 12.92
CA SER A 57 7.67 -12.84 14.19
C SER A 57 7.26 -11.57 14.93
N VAL A 58 7.88 -10.41 14.66
CA VAL A 58 7.44 -9.13 15.24
C VAL A 58 6.07 -8.68 14.75
N LEU A 59 5.59 -9.28 13.66
CA LEU A 59 4.26 -9.08 13.08
C LEU A 59 3.27 -10.18 13.53
N ASP A 60 3.69 -11.12 14.38
CA ASP A 60 2.85 -12.22 14.84
C ASP A 60 2.36 -12.00 16.28
N VAL A 61 1.04 -12.00 16.45
CA VAL A 61 0.41 -11.88 17.76
C VAL A 61 0.57 -13.10 18.65
N VAL A 62 0.79 -14.29 18.08
CA VAL A 62 1.00 -15.52 18.87
C VAL A 62 2.37 -15.48 19.54
N SER A 63 3.38 -15.03 18.80
CA SER A 63 4.75 -14.82 19.32
C SER A 63 4.87 -13.64 20.29
N GLY A 64 3.87 -12.74 20.29
CA GLY A 64 3.84 -11.52 21.09
C GLY A 64 4.47 -10.34 20.36
N LEU A 65 3.70 -9.26 20.21
CA LEU A 65 4.18 -8.09 19.47
C LEU A 65 5.20 -7.31 20.30
N PRO A 66 6.32 -6.85 19.71
CA PRO A 66 7.29 -6.02 20.40
C PRO A 66 6.64 -4.74 20.91
N MET A 67 7.01 -4.37 22.14
CA MET A 67 6.55 -3.15 22.77
C MET A 67 7.71 -2.42 23.41
N SER A 68 7.59 -1.09 23.45
CA SER A 68 8.53 -0.22 24.15
C SER A 68 7.80 0.97 24.77
N ASN A 69 8.53 1.81 25.50
CA ASN A 69 7.98 3.00 26.14
C ASN A 69 7.08 3.84 25.21
N ALA A 70 5.86 4.09 25.67
CA ALA A 70 4.96 5.10 25.10
C ALA A 70 5.28 6.52 25.59
N ALA A 71 5.93 6.61 26.75
CA ALA A 71 6.45 7.83 27.34
C ALA A 71 7.68 7.50 28.20
N ILE A 72 8.58 8.47 28.36
CA ILE A 72 9.70 8.34 29.30
C ILE A 72 9.12 8.27 30.72
N THR A 73 9.40 7.17 31.41
CA THR A 73 9.05 6.99 32.82
C THR A 73 10.28 7.30 33.67
N THR A 74 10.09 8.00 34.78
CA THR A 74 11.18 8.31 35.72
C THR A 74 10.98 7.59 37.04
N ALA A 75 12.06 7.03 37.58
CA ALA A 75 12.07 6.39 38.89
C ALA A 75 13.22 6.92 39.76
N TYR A 76 13.06 6.81 41.07
CA TYR A 76 14.15 6.98 42.02
C TYR A 76 14.84 5.63 42.22
N ILE A 77 16.17 5.67 42.36
CA ILE A 77 17.01 4.51 42.68
C ILE A 77 17.80 4.82 43.96
N PRO A 78 18.22 3.79 44.72
CA PRO A 78 19.05 3.96 45.90
C PRO A 78 20.34 4.74 45.59
N LYS A 79 20.71 5.67 46.48
CA LYS A 79 21.81 6.62 46.25
C LYS A 79 23.19 6.02 46.53
N SER A 80 23.26 5.00 47.37
CA SER A 80 24.48 4.30 47.72
C SER A 80 24.32 2.80 47.56
N ILE A 81 25.45 2.09 47.40
CA ILE A 81 25.47 0.63 47.33
C ILE A 81 24.90 -0.04 48.59
N HIS A 82 24.99 0.64 49.75
CA HIS A 82 24.45 0.12 51.00
C HIS A 82 22.91 0.02 50.94
N ASP A 83 22.27 1.00 50.30
CA ASP A 83 20.82 1.08 50.18
C ASP A 83 20.27 0.07 49.16
N TRP A 84 21.16 -0.55 48.37
CA TRP A 84 20.84 -1.66 47.47
C TRP A 84 20.85 -3.03 48.16
N LEU A 85 21.46 -3.16 49.34
CA LEU A 85 21.61 -4.45 50.05
C LEU A 85 20.30 -5.20 50.34
N PRO A 86 19.14 -4.54 50.58
CA PRO A 86 17.87 -5.24 50.73
C PRO A 86 17.33 -5.86 49.43
N PHE A 87 17.91 -5.51 48.27
CA PHE A 87 17.35 -5.82 46.96
C PHE A 87 18.25 -6.73 46.11
N THR A 88 18.84 -7.75 46.73
CA THR A 88 19.93 -8.56 46.13
C THR A 88 19.52 -9.94 45.61
N ASP A 89 18.25 -10.31 45.73
CA ASP A 89 17.72 -11.59 45.26
C ASP A 89 16.35 -11.45 44.60
N GLU A 90 15.91 -12.53 43.95
CA GLU A 90 14.68 -12.58 43.15
C GLU A 90 13.40 -12.44 43.99
N ASP A 91 13.43 -12.80 45.28
CA ASP A 91 12.27 -12.67 46.17
C ASP A 91 12.11 -11.24 46.72
N HIS A 92 13.18 -10.43 46.65
CA HIS A 92 13.21 -9.05 47.12
C HIS A 92 13.70 -8.09 46.02
N PRO A 93 13.04 -8.00 44.86
CA PRO A 93 13.50 -7.14 43.78
C PRO A 93 13.29 -5.66 44.13
N PHE A 94 14.18 -4.79 43.66
CA PHE A 94 13.93 -3.35 43.69
C PHE A 94 12.79 -3.00 42.73
N LYS A 95 11.74 -2.38 43.26
CA LYS A 95 10.53 -2.06 42.51
C LYS A 95 10.63 -0.70 41.84
N MET A 96 10.62 -0.69 40.51
CA MET A 96 10.72 0.54 39.70
C MET A 96 9.40 1.32 39.57
N SER A 97 8.26 0.71 39.91
CA SER A 97 6.91 1.28 39.73
C SER A 97 6.04 1.25 40.99
N GLU A 98 6.58 0.83 42.12
CA GLU A 98 5.87 0.67 43.40
C GLU A 98 6.69 1.21 44.57
N ALA A 99 6.10 1.19 45.76
CA ALA A 99 6.80 1.53 46.98
C ALA A 99 7.80 0.43 47.37
N ASN A 100 9.04 0.84 47.63
CA ASN A 100 10.05 0.03 48.29
C ASN A 100 10.06 0.43 49.76
N THR A 101 9.67 -0.49 50.65
CA THR A 101 9.57 -0.22 52.10
C THR A 101 10.87 -0.50 52.86
N GLU A 102 11.86 -1.04 52.18
CA GLU A 102 13.18 -1.41 52.69
C GLU A 102 14.27 -0.44 52.19
N GLY A 103 15.45 -0.45 52.80
CA GLY A 103 16.54 0.48 52.47
C GLY A 103 16.16 1.95 52.68
N ASP A 104 16.40 2.77 51.66
CA ASP A 104 16.11 4.22 51.61
C ASP A 104 14.60 4.57 51.60
N LYS A 105 13.71 3.57 51.64
CA LYS A 105 12.25 3.73 51.61
C LYS A 105 11.76 4.55 50.41
N ILE A 106 12.24 4.16 49.22
CA ILE A 106 11.94 4.87 47.98
C ILE A 106 10.55 4.49 47.48
N ASP A 107 9.66 5.49 47.38
CA ASP A 107 8.34 5.31 46.80
C ASP A 107 8.32 5.67 45.32
N ASN A 108 8.29 4.64 44.46
CA ASN A 108 8.10 4.79 43.02
C ASN A 108 6.65 4.53 42.58
N SER A 109 5.67 4.50 43.50
CA SER A 109 4.25 4.41 43.14
C SER A 109 3.76 5.68 42.42
N PHE A 110 2.67 5.56 41.66
CA PHE A 110 2.14 6.69 40.90
C PHE A 110 1.69 7.83 41.80
N SER A 111 2.31 9.01 41.67
CA SER A 111 1.84 10.24 42.30
C SER A 111 1.09 11.11 41.29
N SER A 112 -0.21 11.33 41.52
CA SER A 112 -1.01 12.26 40.72
C SER A 112 -0.62 13.73 40.90
N VAL A 113 0.17 14.05 41.94
CA VAL A 113 0.61 15.42 42.25
C VAL A 113 1.89 15.78 41.50
N ASN A 114 2.84 14.84 41.42
CA ASN A 114 4.14 15.07 40.78
C ASN A 114 4.23 14.45 39.37
N MET A 115 3.22 13.68 38.94
CA MET A 115 3.20 12.92 37.68
C MET A 115 4.44 12.03 37.47
N THR A 116 5.03 11.55 38.56
CA THR A 116 6.24 10.71 38.60
C THR A 116 5.95 9.35 39.23
N GLY A 117 6.74 8.34 38.86
CA GLY A 117 6.55 6.96 39.30
C GLY A 117 5.35 6.27 38.64
N GLY A 118 5.06 5.06 39.11
CA GLY A 118 3.98 4.22 38.64
C GLY A 118 4.36 3.29 37.48
N PRO A 119 3.37 2.58 36.93
CA PRO A 119 3.60 1.62 35.85
C PRO A 119 4.23 2.27 34.62
N VAL A 120 5.19 1.57 34.00
CA VAL A 120 5.79 1.99 32.73
C VAL A 120 4.75 1.84 31.63
N GLN A 121 4.45 2.94 30.92
CA GLN A 121 3.53 2.90 29.80
C GLN A 121 4.23 2.33 28.57
N LEU A 122 3.68 1.26 28.01
CA LEU A 122 4.18 0.62 26.80
C LEU A 122 3.23 0.83 25.62
N GLN A 123 3.79 0.82 24.41
CA GLN A 123 3.08 0.80 23.14
C GLN A 123 3.67 -0.26 22.21
N ARG A 124 2.84 -0.80 21.33
CA ARG A 124 3.29 -1.72 20.27
C ARG A 124 4.17 -0.98 19.28
N SER A 125 5.18 -1.68 18.77
CA SER A 125 6.10 -1.15 17.75
C SER A 125 5.54 -1.19 16.33
N VAL A 126 4.36 -1.78 16.15
CA VAL A 126 3.70 -1.99 14.85
C VAL A 126 2.28 -1.45 14.87
N ALA A 127 1.70 -1.22 13.69
CA ALA A 127 0.30 -0.90 13.51
C ALA A 127 -0.48 -2.10 12.94
N ARG A 128 -1.79 -1.96 12.82
CA ARG A 128 -2.68 -3.01 12.33
C ARG A 128 -3.66 -2.47 11.30
N PHE A 129 -3.79 -3.17 10.18
CA PHE A 129 -4.83 -2.91 9.19
C PHE A 129 -5.98 -3.90 9.38
N ASP A 130 -7.18 -3.35 9.55
CA ASP A 130 -8.43 -4.08 9.67
C ASP A 130 -9.27 -3.80 8.42
N PHE A 131 -9.92 -4.81 7.85
CA PHE A 131 -10.69 -4.70 6.62
C PHE A 131 -12.12 -5.23 6.78
N LYS A 132 -13.06 -4.60 6.06
CA LYS A 132 -14.44 -5.09 5.90
C LYS A 132 -14.92 -4.93 4.46
N ASP A 133 -15.95 -5.71 4.08
CA ASP A 133 -16.65 -5.49 2.81
C ASP A 133 -17.58 -4.26 2.91
N GLY A 134 -17.18 -3.16 2.27
CA GLY A 134 -18.02 -1.95 2.17
C GLY A 134 -19.07 -2.01 1.05
N SER A 135 -18.94 -2.92 0.08
CA SER A 135 -19.91 -3.05 -1.03
C SER A 135 -21.28 -3.55 -0.58
N ARG A 136 -21.31 -4.32 0.51
CA ARG A 136 -22.46 -5.13 0.96
C ARG A 136 -22.97 -6.10 -0.10
N ASN A 137 -22.13 -6.45 -1.08
CA ASN A 137 -22.46 -7.28 -2.22
C ASN A 137 -21.22 -8.06 -2.70
N ASN A 138 -20.57 -8.79 -1.79
CA ASN A 138 -19.43 -9.67 -2.11
C ASN A 138 -18.34 -8.92 -2.90
N PHE A 139 -17.93 -7.78 -2.34
CA PHE A 139 -16.92 -6.88 -2.89
C PHE A 139 -17.21 -6.35 -4.30
N THR A 140 -18.49 -6.33 -4.71
CA THR A 140 -18.93 -5.93 -6.05
C THR A 140 -19.59 -4.56 -6.02
N TYR A 141 -19.04 -3.63 -6.79
CA TYR A 141 -19.44 -2.22 -6.82
C TYR A 141 -19.98 -1.85 -8.19
N HIS A 142 -21.10 -1.14 -8.22
CA HIS A 142 -21.63 -0.52 -9.43
C HIS A 142 -20.71 0.61 -9.87
N VAL A 143 -20.30 0.60 -11.13
CA VAL A 143 -19.45 1.63 -11.72
C VAL A 143 -20.26 2.40 -12.77
N GLY A 144 -20.21 3.72 -12.67
CA GLY A 144 -20.93 4.64 -13.57
C GLY A 144 -20.33 4.72 -14.98
N VAL A 145 -19.64 3.68 -15.46
CA VAL A 145 -19.14 3.60 -16.83
C VAL A 145 -20.27 3.16 -17.74
N TYR A 146 -20.37 3.80 -18.90
CA TYR A 146 -21.37 3.48 -19.89
C TYR A 146 -20.78 2.48 -20.90
N GLY A 147 -21.32 1.27 -20.98
CA GLY A 147 -21.20 0.49 -22.21
C GLY A 147 -21.89 1.25 -23.35
N GLN A 148 -21.53 0.95 -24.62
CA GLN A 148 -22.24 1.50 -25.78
C GLN A 148 -23.77 1.46 -25.55
N GLY A 149 -24.40 2.64 -25.49
CA GLY A 149 -25.84 2.78 -25.20
C GLY A 149 -26.22 3.23 -23.78
N GLY A 150 -25.27 3.62 -22.91
CA GLY A 150 -25.57 4.26 -21.62
C GLY A 150 -25.80 3.31 -20.44
N ASN A 151 -25.33 2.06 -20.55
CA ASN A 151 -25.60 1.02 -19.57
C ASN A 151 -24.44 0.77 -18.59
N THR A 152 -24.75 0.39 -17.35
CA THR A 152 -23.78 0.25 -16.25
C THR A 152 -23.05 -1.10 -16.23
N LEU A 153 -21.87 -1.09 -15.60
CA LEU A 153 -21.01 -2.24 -15.33
C LEU A 153 -20.74 -2.34 -13.83
N ASP A 154 -20.29 -3.52 -13.41
CA ASP A 154 -19.83 -3.75 -12.05
C ASP A 154 -18.33 -4.05 -12.04
N VAL A 155 -17.69 -3.78 -10.91
CA VAL A 155 -16.33 -4.22 -10.62
C VAL A 155 -16.36 -5.01 -9.32
N GLN A 156 -15.85 -6.24 -9.37
CA GLN A 156 -15.64 -7.05 -8.17
C GLN A 156 -14.17 -6.97 -7.75
N LEU A 157 -13.89 -6.58 -6.52
CA LEU A 157 -12.55 -6.67 -5.96
C LEU A 157 -12.22 -8.12 -5.65
N ILE A 158 -11.21 -8.65 -6.32
CA ILE A 158 -10.78 -10.06 -6.19
C ILE A 158 -9.45 -10.20 -5.44
N ARG A 159 -8.66 -9.12 -5.33
CA ARG A 159 -7.43 -9.08 -4.51
C ARG A 159 -7.31 -7.77 -3.76
N MET A 160 -6.63 -7.83 -2.63
CA MET A 160 -6.07 -6.69 -1.93
C MET A 160 -4.59 -6.98 -1.69
N ASN A 161 -3.73 -6.01 -1.99
CA ASN A 161 -2.28 -6.21 -1.91
C ASN A 161 -1.62 -5.12 -1.08
N LEU A 162 -0.84 -5.47 -0.05
CA LEU A 162 -0.05 -4.49 0.69
C LEU A 162 1.21 -4.13 -0.12
N VAL A 163 1.50 -2.84 -0.19
CA VAL A 163 2.70 -2.31 -0.85
C VAL A 163 3.46 -1.33 0.04
N ASN A 164 4.77 -1.21 -0.20
CA ASN A 164 5.69 -0.28 0.46
C ASN A 164 5.63 -0.36 2.01
N MET A 165 5.63 -1.57 2.58
CA MET A 165 5.74 -1.71 4.04
C MET A 165 7.20 -1.45 4.44
N SER A 166 7.46 -0.51 5.34
CA SER A 166 8.85 -0.19 5.74
C SER A 166 9.56 -1.43 6.28
N LYS A 167 10.82 -1.62 5.88
CA LYS A 167 11.68 -2.64 6.49
C LYS A 167 12.15 -2.22 7.86
N HIS A 168 12.26 -0.92 8.12
CA HIS A 168 12.97 -0.41 9.29
C HIS A 168 12.06 0.43 10.18
N PHE A 169 12.14 0.21 11.48
CA PHE A 169 11.57 1.11 12.47
C PHE A 169 12.45 1.14 13.71
N TYR A 170 12.53 2.30 14.36
CA TYR A 170 13.23 2.40 15.63
C TYR A 170 12.47 1.68 16.76
N TYR A 171 13.18 1.01 17.67
CA TYR A 171 12.50 0.38 18.81
C TYR A 171 11.82 1.40 19.73
N LEU A 172 12.41 2.58 19.88
CA LEU A 172 11.80 3.71 20.59
C LEU A 172 11.20 4.71 19.60
N GLN A 173 9.91 5.03 19.77
CA GLN A 173 9.25 6.05 18.97
C GLN A 173 9.94 7.41 19.16
N ARG A 174 9.99 8.18 18.09
CA ARG A 174 10.54 9.53 18.07
C ARG A 174 9.54 10.46 17.43
N VAL A 175 9.51 11.69 17.91
CA VAL A 175 8.74 12.76 17.26
C VAL A 175 9.57 14.02 17.17
N SER A 176 9.30 14.86 16.19
CA SER A 176 9.81 16.23 16.09
C SER A 176 8.84 17.09 15.30
N ASN A 177 9.06 18.41 15.26
CA ASN A 177 8.19 19.34 14.54
C ASN A 177 8.21 19.12 13.01
N ASN A 178 9.27 18.49 12.48
CA ASN A 178 9.49 18.33 11.04
C ASN A 178 9.72 16.88 10.59
N GLY A 179 9.75 15.91 11.51
CA GLY A 179 9.95 14.50 11.20
C GLY A 179 11.41 14.08 11.07
N HIS A 180 12.36 14.97 11.43
CA HIS A 180 13.79 14.66 11.46
C HIS A 180 14.32 14.59 12.90
N ALA A 181 15.37 13.78 13.11
CA ALA A 181 16.00 13.62 14.42
C ALA A 181 16.70 14.91 14.92
N SER A 182 17.18 15.74 14.00
CA SER A 182 17.75 17.07 14.27
C SER A 182 16.69 18.17 14.39
N GLY A 183 15.41 17.84 14.20
CA GLY A 183 14.30 18.78 14.20
C GLY A 183 14.02 19.41 15.56
N GLU A 184 13.50 20.64 15.54
CA GLU A 184 12.97 21.27 16.75
C GLU A 184 11.89 20.40 17.40
N GLY A 185 11.83 20.41 18.73
CA GLY A 185 10.84 19.63 19.46
C GLY A 185 11.11 18.12 19.46
N PHE A 186 12.30 17.68 19.02
CA PHE A 186 12.70 16.28 19.08
C PHE A 186 12.51 15.68 20.47
N LYS A 187 11.79 14.56 20.54
CA LYS A 187 11.55 13.81 21.77
C LYS A 187 11.61 12.31 21.50
N LEU A 188 12.41 11.62 22.30
CA LEU A 188 12.38 10.18 22.44
C LEU A 188 11.15 9.76 23.24
N CYS A 189 10.48 8.68 22.83
CA CYS A 189 9.19 8.24 23.37
C CYS A 189 8.15 9.38 23.41
N GLY A 190 8.19 10.27 22.41
CA GLY A 190 7.24 11.36 22.29
C GLY A 190 5.91 10.89 21.69
N ARG A 191 4.82 11.56 22.05
CA ARG A 191 3.47 11.24 21.58
C ARG A 191 3.22 11.82 20.19
N ASP A 192 2.55 11.04 19.35
CA ASP A 192 1.94 11.49 18.09
C ASP A 192 0.81 12.48 18.39
N LEU A 193 0.96 13.72 17.95
CA LEU A 193 0.06 14.83 18.24
C LEU A 193 -0.19 15.64 16.95
N PRO A 194 -1.36 16.29 16.83
CA PRO A 194 -1.59 17.26 15.77
C PRO A 194 -0.47 18.31 15.76
N GLY A 195 0.26 18.41 14.66
CA GLY A 195 1.33 19.39 14.45
C GLY A 195 2.75 18.91 14.73
N ASN A 196 2.96 17.65 15.13
CA ASN A 196 4.29 17.02 15.06
C ASN A 196 4.29 15.86 14.04
N TYR A 197 5.49 15.35 13.78
CA TYR A 197 5.72 14.21 12.91
C TYR A 197 6.41 13.11 13.69
N ILE A 198 6.09 11.86 13.34
CA ILE A 198 6.93 10.72 13.68
C ILE A 198 8.26 10.86 12.93
N VAL A 199 9.38 10.63 13.63
CA VAL A 199 10.70 10.55 13.01
C VAL A 199 10.95 9.13 12.55
N ASP A 200 10.84 8.92 11.24
CA ASP A 200 11.08 7.65 10.58
C ASP A 200 12.57 7.30 10.52
N TYR A 201 12.90 6.00 10.41
CA TYR A 201 14.28 5.53 10.24
C TYR A 201 14.97 6.16 9.03
N ALA A 202 14.26 6.28 7.92
CA ALA A 202 14.79 6.81 6.67
C ALA A 202 14.28 8.23 6.38
N ALA A 203 13.91 9.00 7.41
CA ALA A 203 13.38 10.36 7.27
C ALA A 203 14.22 11.23 6.32
N ASP A 204 15.54 11.29 6.55
CA ASP A 204 16.45 12.11 5.74
C ASP A 204 16.55 11.66 4.27
N LEU A 205 16.32 10.37 3.98
CA LEU A 205 16.36 9.83 2.61
C LEU A 205 15.02 9.96 1.86
N LYS A 206 13.91 10.09 2.60
CA LYS A 206 12.57 10.33 2.03
C LYS A 206 12.40 11.77 1.58
N CYS A 207 13.23 12.67 2.10
CA CYS A 207 13.27 14.06 1.70
C CYS A 207 14.51 14.28 0.82
N VAL A 208 14.32 14.49 -0.48
CA VAL A 208 15.42 15.00 -1.30
C VAL A 208 15.76 16.41 -0.82
N HIS A 209 16.88 16.56 -0.12
CA HIS A 209 17.39 17.85 0.30
C HIS A 209 18.58 18.24 -0.57
N GLN A 210 18.55 19.47 -1.10
CA GLN A 210 19.75 20.19 -1.47
C GLN A 210 20.24 20.91 -0.22
N ASP A 211 21.31 20.41 0.40
CA ASP A 211 22.04 21.16 1.42
C ASP A 211 23.33 21.69 0.79
N GLY A 212 23.57 23.01 0.90
CA GLY A 212 24.78 23.64 0.37
C GLY A 212 25.03 23.50 -1.15
N GLY A 213 24.05 23.04 -1.94
CA GLY A 213 24.20 22.79 -3.38
C GLY A 213 24.62 21.36 -3.74
N GLU A 214 24.78 20.45 -2.77
CA GLU A 214 24.93 19.02 -3.03
C GLU A 214 23.55 18.34 -2.98
N VAL A 215 23.23 17.56 -4.01
CA VAL A 215 22.04 16.71 -4.03
C VAL A 215 22.34 15.48 -3.18
N MET A 216 21.70 15.37 -2.00
CA MET A 216 21.74 14.14 -1.22
C MET A 216 20.95 13.06 -1.96
N THR A 217 21.41 11.81 -1.85
CA THR A 217 20.75 10.67 -2.50
C THR A 217 19.48 10.29 -1.75
N GLY A 218 18.34 10.31 -2.42
CA GLY A 218 17.05 9.88 -1.89
C GLY A 218 16.82 8.37 -2.04
N ILE A 219 15.74 7.87 -1.43
CA ILE A 219 15.23 6.54 -1.77
C ILE A 219 14.82 6.54 -3.26
N GLY A 220 15.30 5.56 -4.02
CA GLY A 220 15.13 5.48 -5.46
C GLY A 220 16.33 6.00 -6.26
N ASP A 221 17.35 6.58 -5.62
CA ASP A 221 18.59 6.94 -6.29
C ASP A 221 19.57 5.76 -6.39
N LYS A 222 20.57 5.87 -7.28
CA LYS A 222 21.59 4.84 -7.48
C LYS A 222 22.31 4.52 -6.16
N GLY A 223 22.13 3.28 -5.69
CA GLY A 223 22.68 2.82 -4.41
C GLY A 223 21.68 2.83 -3.26
N ASN A 224 20.53 3.48 -3.40
CA ASN A 224 19.44 3.57 -2.41
C ASN A 224 18.10 3.06 -2.97
N GLY A 225 18.12 1.89 -3.60
CA GLY A 225 16.91 1.35 -4.21
C GLY A 225 15.79 1.04 -3.23
N TYR A 226 14.54 1.09 -3.74
CA TYR A 226 13.33 0.92 -2.94
C TYR A 226 13.32 -0.36 -2.11
N SER A 227 13.81 -1.47 -2.67
CA SER A 227 13.86 -2.80 -2.02
C SER A 227 14.76 -2.87 -0.79
N LYS A 228 15.65 -1.90 -0.59
CA LYS A 228 16.45 -1.78 0.65
C LYS A 228 15.62 -1.26 1.81
N TYR A 229 14.61 -0.45 1.54
CA TYR A 229 13.83 0.25 2.57
C TYR A 229 12.41 -0.29 2.70
N TYR A 230 11.88 -0.96 1.68
CA TYR A 230 10.51 -1.44 1.66
C TYR A 230 10.40 -2.93 1.32
N ASN A 231 9.53 -3.61 2.05
CA ASN A 231 8.91 -4.85 1.63
C ASN A 231 7.80 -4.53 0.61
N PHE A 232 7.58 -5.45 -0.33
CA PHE A 232 6.46 -5.37 -1.27
C PHE A 232 6.43 -4.06 -2.08
N CYS A 233 7.54 -3.71 -2.72
CA CYS A 233 7.66 -2.41 -3.42
C CYS A 233 6.54 -2.22 -4.46
N PHE A 234 5.92 -1.02 -4.45
CA PHE A 234 4.80 -0.71 -5.35
C PHE A 234 5.19 -0.83 -6.82
N GLY A 235 6.37 -0.34 -7.19
CA GLY A 235 6.98 -0.59 -8.50
C GLY A 235 8.18 -1.53 -8.44
N SER A 236 8.49 -2.09 -9.60
CA SER A 236 9.73 -2.80 -9.87
C SER A 236 10.81 -1.82 -10.31
N GLY A 237 12.07 -2.26 -10.30
CA GLY A 237 13.22 -1.42 -10.63
C GLY A 237 13.98 -1.00 -9.37
N ASP A 238 15.31 -0.97 -9.48
CA ASP A 238 16.19 -0.61 -8.36
C ASP A 238 16.25 0.90 -8.12
N ASN A 239 15.82 1.72 -9.07
CA ASN A 239 15.91 3.18 -9.00
C ASN A 239 14.71 3.83 -9.72
N SER A 240 14.55 5.15 -9.56
CA SER A 240 13.44 5.92 -10.13
C SER A 240 13.43 5.98 -11.67
N GLU A 241 14.57 5.82 -12.34
CA GLU A 241 14.64 5.85 -13.81
C GLU A 241 14.07 4.57 -14.43
N ASP A 242 14.31 3.42 -13.78
CA ASP A 242 13.84 2.10 -14.21
C ASP A 242 12.49 1.70 -13.61
N TRP A 243 11.89 2.59 -12.80
CA TRP A 243 10.72 2.26 -11.99
C TRP A 243 9.47 2.07 -12.83
N LYS A 244 8.76 0.95 -12.61
CA LYS A 244 7.54 0.63 -13.35
C LYS A 244 6.63 -0.34 -12.61
N ILE A 245 5.33 -0.21 -12.84
CA ILE A 245 4.32 -1.16 -12.36
C ILE A 245 4.10 -2.25 -13.42
N ASP A 246 5.04 -3.19 -13.53
CA ASP A 246 4.97 -4.30 -14.47
C ASP A 246 4.58 -5.63 -13.77
N LEU A 247 4.80 -6.77 -14.44
CA LEU A 247 4.51 -8.08 -13.83
C LEU A 247 5.38 -8.32 -12.60
N ALA A 248 6.66 -7.94 -12.64
CA ALA A 248 7.57 -8.12 -11.50
C ALA A 248 7.12 -7.28 -10.29
N ALA A 249 6.63 -6.06 -10.53
CA ALA A 249 6.05 -5.24 -9.47
C ALA A 249 4.84 -5.93 -8.82
N ARG A 250 3.92 -6.47 -9.63
CA ARG A 250 2.70 -7.13 -9.14
C ARG A 250 2.98 -8.44 -8.42
N ASP A 251 4.05 -9.14 -8.81
CA ASP A 251 4.46 -10.42 -8.22
C ASP A 251 5.14 -10.24 -6.86
N GLN A 252 5.79 -9.11 -6.60
CA GLN A 252 6.39 -8.86 -5.28
C GLN A 252 5.39 -8.35 -4.24
N TRP A 253 4.17 -7.95 -4.60
CA TRP A 253 3.21 -7.43 -3.61
C TRP A 253 2.72 -8.52 -2.67
N TYR A 254 2.46 -8.17 -1.41
CA TYR A 254 1.83 -9.10 -0.47
C TYR A 254 0.34 -9.21 -0.81
N ARG A 255 -0.13 -10.41 -1.15
CA ARG A 255 -1.41 -10.61 -1.84
C ARG A 255 -2.34 -11.49 -1.01
N ASP A 256 -3.58 -11.03 -0.84
CA ASP A 256 -4.68 -11.81 -0.25
C ASP A 256 -5.97 -11.64 -1.06
N THR A 257 -6.98 -12.49 -0.81
CA THR A 257 -8.35 -12.19 -1.25
C THR A 257 -9.16 -11.46 -0.18
N PRO A 258 -9.99 -10.48 -0.57
CA PRO A 258 -10.95 -9.86 0.36
C PRO A 258 -11.85 -10.90 1.05
N SER A 259 -12.23 -11.96 0.34
CA SER A 259 -13.06 -13.06 0.86
C SER A 259 -12.36 -13.84 1.98
N GLU A 260 -11.08 -14.19 1.83
CA GLU A 260 -10.30 -14.86 2.88
C GLU A 260 -10.25 -14.01 4.13
N VAL A 261 -9.89 -12.73 3.97
CA VAL A 261 -9.76 -11.78 5.09
C VAL A 261 -11.05 -11.67 5.87
N VAL A 262 -12.20 -11.46 5.21
CA VAL A 262 -13.48 -11.32 5.95
C VAL A 262 -14.00 -12.64 6.53
N SER A 263 -13.55 -13.79 6.00
CA SER A 263 -13.96 -15.12 6.46
C SER A 263 -13.21 -15.60 7.71
N GLN A 264 -12.18 -14.87 8.15
CA GLN A 264 -11.38 -15.26 9.31
C GLN A 264 -12.22 -15.36 10.60
N GLY A 265 -11.78 -16.24 11.51
CA GLY A 265 -12.45 -16.53 12.77
C GLY A 265 -12.57 -15.32 13.72
N SER A 266 -13.33 -15.47 14.80
CA SER A 266 -13.59 -14.39 15.78
C SER A 266 -12.34 -13.85 16.49
N ASN A 267 -11.25 -14.62 16.52
CA ASN A 267 -9.98 -14.16 17.10
C ASN A 267 -9.25 -13.15 16.20
N MET A 268 -9.65 -13.07 14.93
CA MET A 268 -9.15 -12.13 13.93
C MET A 268 -10.21 -11.09 13.58
N SER A 269 -10.99 -10.65 14.57
CA SER A 269 -11.96 -9.58 14.39
C SER A 269 -11.80 -8.49 15.43
N ASP A 270 -12.30 -7.30 15.08
CA ASP A 270 -12.52 -6.26 16.06
C ASP A 270 -13.60 -6.67 17.08
N ALA A 271 -13.79 -5.83 18.10
CA ALA A 271 -14.73 -6.13 19.17
C ALA A 271 -16.20 -6.24 18.71
N THR A 272 -16.55 -5.66 17.56
CA THR A 272 -17.91 -5.71 16.99
C THR A 272 -18.12 -6.90 16.06
N GLY A 273 -17.04 -7.48 15.53
CA GLY A 273 -17.07 -8.49 14.49
C GLY A 273 -17.23 -7.92 13.07
N GLU A 274 -17.44 -6.60 12.93
CA GLU A 274 -17.66 -5.93 11.65
C GLU A 274 -16.39 -5.88 10.81
N TYR A 275 -15.24 -5.67 11.45
CA TYR A 275 -13.94 -5.64 10.79
C TYR A 275 -13.12 -6.87 11.14
N LYS A 276 -12.40 -7.41 10.15
CA LYS A 276 -11.42 -8.47 10.35
C LYS A 276 -10.02 -7.91 10.33
N ILE A 277 -9.16 -8.43 11.21
CA ILE A 277 -7.74 -8.11 11.19
C ILE A 277 -7.20 -8.69 9.90
N TRP A 278 -6.74 -7.82 8.99
CA TRP A 278 -6.07 -8.27 7.78
C TRP A 278 -4.63 -8.62 8.10
N ARG A 279 -3.84 -7.63 8.56
CA ARG A 279 -2.45 -7.86 8.96
C ARG A 279 -1.86 -6.76 9.82
N TYR A 280 -0.69 -7.05 10.38
CA TYR A 280 0.17 -6.10 11.06
C TYR A 280 1.18 -5.51 10.08
N VAL A 281 1.55 -4.25 10.31
CA VAL A 281 2.42 -3.46 9.44
C VAL A 281 3.39 -2.62 10.27
N THR A 282 4.60 -2.44 9.77
CA THR A 282 5.62 -1.59 10.39
C THR A 282 5.29 -0.11 10.23
N GLU A 283 5.85 0.70 11.13
CA GLU A 283 5.75 2.16 11.05
C GLU A 283 6.43 2.68 9.77
N ASN A 284 5.75 3.60 9.08
CA ASN A 284 6.24 4.30 7.91
C ASN A 284 5.70 5.73 7.94
N ALA A 285 6.55 6.69 8.31
CA ALA A 285 6.20 8.11 8.30
C ALA A 285 7.03 8.86 7.25
N ILE A 286 6.43 9.89 6.67
CA ILE A 286 7.05 10.71 5.62
C ILE A 286 7.20 12.14 6.15
N PRO A 287 8.43 12.70 6.20
CA PRO A 287 8.63 14.05 6.67
C PRO A 287 8.24 15.05 5.59
N GLY A 288 7.40 16.03 5.97
CA GLY A 288 6.98 17.11 5.09
C GLY A 288 5.79 16.77 4.19
N ILE A 289 5.06 17.81 3.80
CA ILE A 289 3.80 17.68 3.04
C ILE A 289 4.07 17.17 1.62
N ASN A 290 5.06 17.76 0.93
CA ASN A 290 5.31 17.53 -0.50
C ASN A 290 6.09 16.25 -0.80
N GLN A 291 6.52 15.53 0.24
CA GLN A 291 7.30 14.30 0.13
C GLN A 291 6.41 13.05 0.14
N GLN A 292 5.12 13.20 0.46
CA GLN A 292 4.13 12.11 0.45
C GLN A 292 3.82 11.74 -1.00
N LYS A 293 4.46 10.66 -1.45
CA LYS A 293 4.47 10.16 -2.82
C LYS A 293 4.25 8.66 -2.84
N VAL A 294 3.69 8.16 -3.94
CA VAL A 294 3.29 6.76 -4.13
C VAL A 294 4.45 5.76 -4.02
N SER A 295 5.68 6.21 -4.20
CA SER A 295 6.89 5.38 -4.04
C SER A 295 7.34 5.19 -2.59
N LEU A 296 6.86 6.02 -1.67
CA LEU A 296 7.29 6.06 -0.27
C LEU A 296 6.18 5.64 0.69
N SER A 297 4.91 5.89 0.35
CA SER A 297 3.77 5.61 1.22
C SER A 297 3.39 4.14 1.23
N THR A 298 3.11 3.61 2.43
CA THR A 298 2.49 2.29 2.58
C THR A 298 1.05 2.35 2.10
N GLY A 299 0.67 1.41 1.24
CA GLY A 299 -0.64 1.43 0.59
C GLY A 299 -1.24 0.04 0.37
N ILE A 300 -2.47 0.05 -0.15
CA ILE A 300 -3.22 -1.11 -0.58
C ILE A 300 -3.54 -0.97 -2.05
N VAL A 301 -3.15 -1.97 -2.84
CA VAL A 301 -3.55 -2.09 -4.23
C VAL A 301 -4.68 -3.09 -4.34
N PHE A 302 -5.88 -2.64 -4.73
CA PHE A 302 -7.00 -3.53 -5.01
C PHE A 302 -7.01 -3.93 -6.48
N LYS A 303 -7.17 -5.23 -6.75
CA LYS A 303 -7.39 -5.75 -8.11
C LYS A 303 -8.88 -5.96 -8.33
N GLY A 304 -9.45 -5.21 -9.26
CA GLY A 304 -10.84 -5.34 -9.69
C GLY A 304 -10.98 -6.20 -10.95
N MET A 305 -12.03 -7.00 -11.01
CA MET A 305 -12.46 -7.73 -12.20
C MET A 305 -13.76 -7.13 -12.72
N LEU A 306 -13.84 -6.83 -14.03
CA LEU A 306 -15.07 -6.37 -14.65
C LEU A 306 -16.16 -7.45 -14.57
N ARG A 307 -17.37 -7.03 -14.22
CA ARG A 307 -18.58 -7.85 -14.13
C ARG A 307 -19.69 -7.20 -14.93
N ASN A 308 -20.51 -8.03 -15.59
CA ASN A 308 -21.68 -7.53 -16.28
C ASN A 308 -22.85 -7.34 -15.31
N THR A 309 -23.72 -6.39 -15.64
CA THR A 309 -25.03 -6.21 -15.05
C THR A 309 -26.10 -6.75 -16.02
N PRO A 310 -27.39 -6.82 -15.62
CA PRO A 310 -28.49 -7.12 -16.53
C PRO A 310 -28.59 -6.13 -17.71
N ASN A 311 -28.11 -4.90 -17.53
CA ASN A 311 -28.19 -3.84 -18.53
C ASN A 311 -26.94 -3.78 -19.43
N THR A 312 -25.86 -4.49 -19.11
CA THR A 312 -24.63 -4.46 -19.92
C THR A 312 -24.91 -4.82 -21.39
N PRO A 313 -24.40 -4.04 -22.38
CA PRO A 313 -24.66 -4.30 -23.79
C PRO A 313 -24.18 -5.69 -24.22
N ALA A 314 -24.91 -6.34 -25.12
CA ALA A 314 -24.69 -7.75 -25.48
C ALA A 314 -23.24 -8.06 -25.86
N ASN A 315 -22.61 -7.26 -26.75
CA ASN A 315 -21.22 -7.47 -27.15
C ASN A 315 -20.24 -7.40 -25.97
N LEU A 316 -20.45 -6.45 -25.06
CA LEU A 316 -19.60 -6.28 -23.89
C LEU A 316 -19.83 -7.37 -22.85
N ARG A 317 -21.09 -7.77 -22.64
CA ARG A 317 -21.46 -8.90 -21.79
C ARG A 317 -20.82 -10.19 -22.27
N ASP A 318 -20.87 -10.46 -23.58
CA ASP A 318 -20.28 -11.65 -24.18
C ASP A 318 -18.75 -11.63 -24.05
N ALA A 319 -18.10 -10.47 -24.19
CA ALA A 319 -16.67 -10.32 -23.95
C ALA A 319 -16.29 -10.61 -22.47
N ILE A 320 -17.02 -10.02 -21.52
CA ILE A 320 -16.78 -10.19 -20.08
C ILE A 320 -16.99 -11.65 -19.63
N ASN A 321 -18.00 -12.33 -20.19
CA ASN A 321 -18.39 -13.68 -19.79
C ASN A 321 -17.75 -14.80 -20.61
N GLU A 322 -16.65 -14.53 -21.32
CA GLU A 322 -15.92 -15.55 -22.12
C GLU A 322 -16.85 -16.24 -23.15
N ASN A 323 -17.72 -15.46 -23.79
CA ASN A 323 -18.75 -15.92 -24.74
C ASN A 323 -18.75 -15.11 -26.05
N TYR A 324 -17.63 -14.48 -26.40
CA TYR A 324 -17.50 -13.66 -27.61
C TYR A 324 -16.91 -14.50 -28.74
N TYR A 325 -17.73 -14.92 -29.70
CA TYR A 325 -17.29 -15.77 -30.81
C TYR A 325 -17.19 -14.99 -32.11
N VAL A 326 -16.19 -15.34 -32.93
CA VAL A 326 -15.94 -14.71 -34.23
C VAL A 326 -15.80 -15.73 -35.37
N ASP A 327 -16.09 -15.29 -36.60
CA ASP A 327 -15.75 -16.02 -37.81
C ASP A 327 -14.27 -15.86 -38.18
N ALA A 328 -13.84 -16.53 -39.27
CA ALA A 328 -12.47 -16.41 -39.79
C ALA A 328 -12.09 -14.99 -40.25
N ALA A 329 -13.07 -14.10 -40.45
CA ALA A 329 -12.85 -12.69 -40.78
C ALA A 329 -12.86 -11.78 -39.54
N GLY A 330 -13.03 -12.33 -38.33
CA GLY A 330 -13.04 -11.60 -37.07
C GLY A 330 -14.38 -10.92 -36.72
N ASN A 331 -15.44 -11.17 -37.51
CA ASN A 331 -16.78 -10.64 -37.27
C ASN A 331 -17.47 -11.45 -36.17
N LYS A 332 -18.25 -10.80 -35.32
CA LYS A 332 -18.99 -11.47 -34.26
C LYS A 332 -20.05 -12.42 -34.85
N VAL A 333 -20.09 -13.66 -34.36
CA VAL A 333 -21.07 -14.69 -34.74
C VAL A 333 -21.59 -15.42 -33.51
N ASP A 334 -22.66 -16.20 -33.68
CA ASP A 334 -23.14 -17.11 -32.64
C ASP A 334 -22.12 -18.23 -32.38
N ARG A 335 -22.04 -18.71 -31.13
CA ARG A 335 -21.13 -19.79 -30.72
C ARG A 335 -21.23 -21.04 -31.61
N ASP A 336 -22.46 -21.36 -32.03
CA ASP A 336 -22.75 -22.60 -32.75
C ASP A 336 -22.64 -22.41 -34.28
N ALA A 337 -22.22 -21.23 -34.74
CA ALA A 337 -21.99 -20.97 -36.16
C ALA A 337 -20.80 -21.78 -36.70
N PRO A 338 -20.85 -22.30 -37.95
CA PRO A 338 -19.75 -23.05 -38.53
C PRO A 338 -18.44 -22.25 -38.55
N GLY A 339 -17.39 -22.79 -37.91
CA GLY A 339 -16.09 -22.13 -37.84
C GLY A 339 -15.97 -21.02 -36.78
N ALA A 340 -16.95 -20.89 -35.90
CA ALA A 340 -16.89 -19.96 -34.78
C ALA A 340 -15.72 -20.29 -33.83
N THR A 341 -14.90 -19.31 -33.52
CA THR A 341 -13.82 -19.41 -32.54
C THR A 341 -14.05 -18.42 -31.41
N LEU A 342 -13.71 -18.83 -30.18
CA LEU A 342 -13.73 -17.93 -29.04
C LEU A 342 -12.64 -16.87 -29.23
N ASP A 343 -13.03 -15.61 -29.07
CA ASP A 343 -12.16 -14.44 -29.14
C ASP A 343 -12.21 -13.68 -27.82
N HIS A 344 -11.09 -13.07 -27.46
CA HIS A 344 -10.96 -12.23 -26.26
C HIS A 344 -10.70 -10.78 -26.70
N PRO A 345 -11.75 -10.04 -27.11
CA PRO A 345 -11.57 -8.75 -27.75
C PRO A 345 -10.90 -7.75 -26.80
N ILE A 346 -10.07 -6.86 -27.32
CA ILE A 346 -9.53 -5.74 -26.54
C ILE A 346 -10.67 -4.74 -26.27
N LEU A 347 -10.78 -4.27 -25.02
CA LEU A 347 -11.71 -3.21 -24.64
C LEU A 347 -10.99 -1.87 -24.59
N TYR A 348 -11.66 -0.83 -25.06
CA TYR A 348 -11.13 0.52 -25.13
C TYR A 348 -12.06 1.46 -24.35
N LEU A 349 -11.53 2.18 -23.38
CA LEU A 349 -12.27 3.17 -22.61
C LEU A 349 -11.87 4.57 -23.09
N PHE A 350 -12.87 5.37 -23.42
CA PHE A 350 -12.68 6.80 -23.72
C PHE A 350 -13.87 7.57 -23.18
N ASP A 351 -13.60 8.65 -22.44
CA ASP A 351 -14.62 9.52 -21.83
C ASP A 351 -15.74 8.72 -21.14
N ASN A 352 -15.34 7.76 -20.30
CA ASN A 352 -16.24 6.91 -19.53
C ASN A 352 -17.18 6.01 -20.38
N VAL A 353 -16.88 5.80 -21.67
CA VAL A 353 -17.55 4.85 -22.55
C VAL A 353 -16.64 3.68 -22.91
N LEU A 354 -17.08 2.46 -22.64
CA LEU A 354 -16.32 1.24 -22.91
C LEU A 354 -16.75 0.59 -24.23
N TYR A 355 -15.81 0.43 -25.15
CA TYR A 355 -15.99 -0.10 -26.49
C TYR A 355 -15.37 -1.50 -26.63
N VAL A 356 -16.06 -2.39 -27.34
CA VAL A 356 -15.57 -3.74 -27.68
C VAL A 356 -14.93 -3.68 -29.06
N LYS A 357 -13.61 -3.90 -29.15
CA LYS A 357 -12.77 -3.68 -30.33
C LYS A 357 -12.64 -2.19 -30.72
N PHE A 358 -11.52 -1.85 -31.36
CA PHE A 358 -11.25 -0.45 -31.75
C PHE A 358 -12.12 0.02 -32.94
N THR A 359 -12.61 -0.92 -33.75
CA THR A 359 -13.58 -0.60 -34.82
C THR A 359 -14.84 0.08 -34.29
N ALA A 360 -15.28 -0.27 -33.08
CA ALA A 360 -16.40 0.37 -32.40
C ALA A 360 -16.08 1.82 -31.98
N VAL A 361 -14.83 2.10 -31.61
CA VAL A 361 -14.33 3.44 -31.30
C VAL A 361 -14.31 4.30 -32.57
N ILE A 362 -13.80 3.76 -33.68
CA ILE A 362 -13.79 4.44 -34.99
C ILE A 362 -15.22 4.78 -35.43
N ALA A 363 -16.14 3.82 -35.35
CA ALA A 363 -17.54 4.04 -35.74
C ALA A 363 -18.20 5.13 -34.88
N ALA A 364 -17.94 5.14 -33.57
CA ALA A 364 -18.43 6.18 -32.67
C ALA A 364 -17.84 7.56 -33.03
N ALA A 365 -16.53 7.65 -33.27
CA ALA A 365 -15.87 8.88 -33.69
C ALA A 365 -16.42 9.44 -35.02
N GLN A 366 -16.72 8.57 -35.99
CA GLN A 366 -17.33 8.96 -37.28
C GLN A 366 -18.77 9.47 -37.13
N GLY A 367 -19.49 9.02 -36.11
CA GLY A 367 -20.84 9.47 -35.79
C GLY A 367 -20.91 10.81 -35.07
N THR A 368 -19.78 11.37 -34.63
CA THR A 368 -19.71 12.67 -33.95
C THR A 368 -19.34 13.81 -34.91
N ALA A 369 -19.69 15.05 -34.55
CA ALA A 369 -19.39 16.20 -35.38
C ALA A 369 -17.87 16.48 -35.43
N PRO A 370 -17.32 17.02 -36.54
CA PRO A 370 -15.94 17.47 -36.57
C PRO A 370 -15.65 18.48 -35.45
N GLY A 371 -14.60 18.23 -34.66
CA GLY A 371 -14.25 19.05 -33.50
C GLY A 371 -14.70 18.46 -32.16
N ASP A 372 -15.53 17.42 -32.16
CA ASP A 372 -15.82 16.63 -30.96
C ASP A 372 -14.55 15.98 -30.37
N VAL A 373 -14.52 15.77 -29.05
CA VAL A 373 -13.35 15.25 -28.33
C VAL A 373 -12.97 13.85 -28.83
N LEU A 374 -13.96 12.97 -29.04
CA LEU A 374 -13.72 11.62 -29.57
C LEU A 374 -13.32 11.66 -31.05
N ASN A 375 -13.95 12.53 -31.85
CA ASN A 375 -13.59 12.72 -33.25
C ASN A 375 -12.11 13.14 -33.39
N ASN A 376 -11.70 14.15 -32.62
CA ASN A 376 -10.34 14.66 -32.65
C ASN A 376 -9.33 13.63 -32.16
N ALA A 377 -9.64 12.90 -31.08
CA ALA A 377 -8.76 11.87 -30.53
C ALA A 377 -8.49 10.73 -31.52
N VAL A 378 -9.50 10.32 -32.30
CA VAL A 378 -9.44 9.08 -33.09
C VAL A 378 -9.14 9.33 -34.57
N LEU A 379 -9.73 10.38 -35.16
CA LEU A 379 -9.76 10.60 -36.61
C LEU A 379 -8.85 11.75 -37.07
N ARG A 380 -8.19 12.44 -36.15
CA ARG A 380 -7.21 13.49 -36.49
C ARG A 380 -5.81 13.12 -36.00
N PRO A 381 -4.75 13.53 -36.71
CA PRO A 381 -3.38 13.42 -36.19
C PRO A 381 -3.20 14.24 -34.92
N ASN A 382 -2.59 13.63 -33.89
CA ASN A 382 -2.22 14.33 -32.67
C ASN A 382 -0.82 14.97 -32.83
N THR A 383 -0.77 16.11 -33.51
CA THR A 383 0.48 16.80 -33.83
C THR A 383 1.20 17.32 -32.59
N ASP A 384 0.47 17.63 -31.52
CA ASP A 384 1.03 18.13 -30.25
C ASP A 384 1.86 17.05 -29.54
N LYS A 385 1.50 15.78 -29.73
CA LYS A 385 2.26 14.61 -29.27
C LYS A 385 3.20 14.03 -30.35
N GLY A 386 3.35 14.71 -31.49
CA GLY A 386 4.28 14.32 -32.56
C GLY A 386 3.76 13.26 -33.53
N TYR A 387 2.46 12.96 -33.54
CA TYR A 387 1.86 11.98 -34.44
C TYR A 387 1.47 12.58 -35.80
N ALA A 388 1.99 12.00 -36.88
CA ALA A 388 1.69 12.43 -38.26
C ALA A 388 0.42 11.79 -38.85
N ARG A 389 -0.12 10.75 -38.21
CA ARG A 389 -1.32 10.01 -38.64
C ARG A 389 -2.35 9.99 -37.52
N SER A 390 -3.62 9.78 -37.86
CA SER A 390 -4.66 9.58 -36.85
C SER A 390 -4.52 8.21 -36.17
N VAL A 391 -5.14 8.05 -34.99
CA VAL A 391 -5.15 6.74 -34.29
C VAL A 391 -5.85 5.68 -35.15
N ALA A 392 -6.91 6.05 -35.88
CA ALA A 392 -7.59 5.16 -36.83
C ALA A 392 -6.68 4.69 -37.99
N ASP A 393 -5.78 5.56 -38.47
CA ASP A 393 -4.82 5.19 -39.52
C ASP A 393 -3.75 4.22 -38.98
N TYR A 394 -3.26 4.44 -37.75
CA TYR A 394 -2.35 3.49 -37.10
C TYR A 394 -3.02 2.13 -36.88
N TYR A 395 -4.28 2.12 -36.45
CA TYR A 395 -5.06 0.90 -36.33
C TYR A 395 -5.20 0.18 -37.69
N THR A 396 -5.50 0.91 -38.76
CA THR A 396 -5.63 0.35 -40.12
C THR A 396 -4.32 -0.24 -40.62
N ALA A 397 -3.18 0.42 -40.34
CA ALA A 397 -1.86 -0.08 -40.68
C ALA A 397 -1.56 -1.41 -39.94
N TRP A 398 -1.89 -1.50 -38.65
CA TRP A 398 -1.76 -2.74 -37.88
C TRP A 398 -2.65 -3.87 -38.44
N GLN A 399 -3.91 -3.59 -38.75
CA GLN A 399 -4.82 -4.59 -39.33
C GLN A 399 -4.32 -5.08 -40.70
N THR A 400 -3.78 -4.19 -41.53
CA THR A 400 -3.18 -4.54 -42.83
C THR A 400 -1.94 -5.43 -42.69
N ALA A 401 -1.21 -5.30 -41.58
CA ALA A 401 -0.02 -6.11 -41.27
C ALA A 401 -0.35 -7.48 -40.64
N GLY A 402 -1.63 -7.88 -40.57
CA GLY A 402 -2.06 -9.20 -40.08
C GLY A 402 -2.81 -9.18 -38.74
N GLY A 403 -2.97 -8.02 -38.10
CA GLY A 403 -4.01 -7.78 -37.09
C GLY A 403 -3.95 -8.57 -35.78
N GLY A 404 -2.86 -9.28 -35.48
CA GLY A 404 -2.71 -10.06 -34.24
C GLY A 404 -1.93 -9.31 -33.16
N GLN A 405 -2.18 -9.65 -31.90
CA GLN A 405 -1.38 -9.16 -30.75
C GLN A 405 0.07 -9.69 -30.78
N GLU A 406 0.31 -10.78 -31.52
CA GLU A 406 1.59 -11.49 -31.67
C GLU A 406 1.90 -11.84 -33.15
N SER A 407 1.28 -11.14 -34.11
CA SER A 407 1.39 -11.48 -35.54
C SER A 407 2.73 -11.05 -36.14
N GLY A 408 3.77 -11.89 -36.01
CA GLY A 408 5.09 -11.64 -36.60
C GLY A 408 5.77 -10.35 -36.13
N GLU A 409 7.06 -10.17 -36.45
CA GLU A 409 7.81 -8.99 -35.98
C GLU A 409 7.21 -7.66 -36.49
N GLN A 410 6.76 -7.64 -37.75
CA GLN A 410 6.18 -6.45 -38.36
C GLN A 410 4.84 -6.08 -37.71
N GLY A 411 3.87 -6.98 -37.66
CA GLY A 411 2.54 -6.71 -37.11
C GLY A 411 2.56 -6.33 -35.62
N TYR A 412 3.49 -6.91 -34.84
CA TYR A 412 3.74 -6.48 -33.46
C TYR A 412 4.23 -5.03 -33.38
N ALA A 413 5.14 -4.62 -34.27
CA ALA A 413 5.63 -3.25 -34.30
C ALA A 413 4.50 -2.23 -34.60
N GLN A 414 3.64 -2.51 -35.60
CA GLN A 414 2.49 -1.62 -35.88
C GLN A 414 1.46 -1.63 -34.74
N PHE A 415 1.26 -2.77 -34.07
CA PHE A 415 0.40 -2.81 -32.89
C PHE A 415 0.92 -1.89 -31.77
N MET A 416 2.23 -1.88 -31.53
CA MET A 416 2.85 -1.01 -30.52
C MET A 416 2.74 0.47 -30.89
N GLU A 417 2.91 0.83 -32.17
CA GLU A 417 2.70 2.21 -32.64
C GLU A 417 1.24 2.66 -32.44
N PHE A 418 0.28 1.83 -32.86
CA PHE A 418 -1.15 2.07 -32.64
C PHE A 418 -1.48 2.22 -31.16
N LYS A 419 -1.01 1.30 -30.32
CA LYS A 419 -1.25 1.32 -28.88
C LYS A 419 -0.73 2.61 -28.25
N LYS A 420 0.51 3.01 -28.59
CA LYS A 420 1.09 4.27 -28.09
C LYS A 420 0.27 5.48 -28.53
N ALA A 421 -0.13 5.54 -29.81
CA ALA A 421 -0.95 6.63 -30.34
C ALA A 421 -2.34 6.71 -29.68
N ALA A 422 -2.97 5.56 -29.40
CA ALA A 422 -4.26 5.50 -28.72
C ALA A 422 -4.16 5.98 -27.26
N VAL A 423 -3.14 5.52 -26.54
CA VAL A 423 -2.89 5.92 -25.15
C VAL A 423 -2.57 7.42 -25.06
N ASP A 424 -1.70 7.94 -25.93
CA ASP A 424 -1.38 9.38 -25.98
C ASP A 424 -2.58 10.25 -26.41
N ALA A 425 -3.62 9.64 -26.99
CA ALA A 425 -4.91 10.27 -27.28
C ALA A 425 -5.94 10.14 -26.13
N GLY A 426 -5.56 9.59 -24.97
CA GLY A 426 -6.42 9.45 -23.79
C GLY A 426 -7.28 8.18 -23.78
N ILE A 427 -6.98 7.18 -24.60
CA ILE A 427 -7.74 5.92 -24.67
C ILE A 427 -7.07 4.88 -23.77
N THR A 428 -7.79 4.41 -22.75
CA THR A 428 -7.33 3.31 -21.88
C THR A 428 -7.61 1.96 -22.53
N ILE A 429 -6.65 1.03 -22.45
CA ILE A 429 -6.73 -0.28 -23.11
C ILE A 429 -6.78 -1.43 -22.10
N TYR A 430 -7.90 -2.15 -22.07
CA TYR A 430 -8.06 -3.35 -21.23
C TYR A 430 -7.95 -4.61 -22.08
N GLN A 431 -7.01 -5.46 -21.70
CA GLN A 431 -6.77 -6.75 -22.34
C GLN A 431 -7.19 -7.87 -21.39
N TRP A 432 -7.79 -8.91 -21.96
CA TRP A 432 -8.13 -10.13 -21.23
C TRP A 432 -6.87 -10.75 -20.64
N ALA A 433 -6.98 -11.32 -19.44
CA ALA A 433 -5.90 -12.07 -18.81
C ALA A 433 -6.46 -13.18 -17.89
N THR A 434 -5.57 -14.08 -17.50
CA THR A 434 -5.76 -15.00 -16.38
C THR A 434 -5.06 -14.44 -15.13
N ASP A 435 -5.72 -14.51 -13.98
CA ASP A 435 -5.13 -14.32 -12.67
C ASP A 435 -4.88 -15.71 -12.06
N GLU A 436 -3.66 -16.22 -12.23
CA GLU A 436 -3.27 -17.59 -11.90
C GLU A 436 -3.24 -17.88 -10.38
N TYR A 437 -3.26 -16.84 -9.55
CA TYR A 437 -3.27 -17.02 -8.11
C TYR A 437 -4.59 -17.69 -7.67
N LEU A 438 -4.49 -18.77 -6.90
CA LEU A 438 -5.65 -19.46 -6.34
C LEU A 438 -5.74 -19.06 -4.87
N GLY A 439 -6.73 -18.25 -4.52
CA GLY A 439 -7.02 -17.99 -3.11
C GLY A 439 -7.36 -19.29 -2.36
N GLN A 440 -7.36 -19.24 -1.03
CA GLN A 440 -7.76 -20.35 -0.19
C GLN A 440 -9.16 -20.86 -0.58
N GLY A 441 -9.25 -22.13 -0.95
CA GLY A 441 -10.51 -22.76 -1.37
C GLY A 441 -10.94 -22.48 -2.81
N GLN A 442 -10.18 -21.69 -3.59
CA GLN A 442 -10.38 -21.57 -5.02
C GLN A 442 -9.68 -22.70 -5.77
N THR A 443 -10.39 -23.31 -6.73
CA THR A 443 -9.87 -24.40 -7.57
C THR A 443 -9.64 -23.98 -9.02
N THR A 444 -10.06 -22.77 -9.39
CA THR A 444 -9.94 -22.26 -10.77
C THR A 444 -9.46 -20.80 -10.76
N PRO A 445 -8.51 -20.43 -11.63
CA PRO A 445 -8.07 -19.05 -11.79
C PRO A 445 -9.20 -18.11 -12.21
N HIS A 446 -9.12 -16.85 -11.80
CA HIS A 446 -9.98 -15.83 -12.39
C HIS A 446 -9.53 -15.51 -13.82
N LYS A 447 -10.49 -15.32 -14.72
CA LYS A 447 -10.25 -15.03 -16.14
C LYS A 447 -11.13 -13.89 -16.60
N GLY A 448 -10.56 -12.88 -17.23
CA GLY A 448 -11.31 -11.73 -17.76
C GLY A 448 -10.51 -10.44 -17.80
N TYR A 449 -11.21 -9.32 -17.69
CA TYR A 449 -10.61 -7.98 -17.72
C TYR A 449 -10.38 -7.46 -16.30
N PHE A 450 -9.13 -7.16 -16.00
CA PHE A 450 -8.71 -6.68 -14.69
C PHE A 450 -8.27 -5.21 -14.73
N CYS A 451 -8.50 -4.54 -13.61
CA CYS A 451 -8.06 -3.17 -13.34
C CYS A 451 -7.51 -3.06 -11.92
N TYR A 452 -6.81 -1.97 -11.63
CA TYR A 452 -6.15 -1.72 -10.36
C TYR A 452 -6.62 -0.39 -9.76
N TYR A 453 -6.73 -0.38 -8.43
CA TYR A 453 -7.07 0.79 -7.64
C TYR A 453 -6.01 0.95 -6.55
N TYR A 454 -5.49 2.16 -6.39
CA TYR A 454 -4.42 2.45 -5.45
C TYR A 454 -4.98 3.26 -4.27
N TYR A 455 -4.72 2.81 -3.06
CA TYR A 455 -5.08 3.49 -1.83
C TYR A 455 -3.83 3.65 -0.96
N TRP A 456 -3.53 4.88 -0.55
CA TRP A 456 -2.43 5.19 0.37
C TRP A 456 -3.00 5.40 1.77
N ASN A 457 -2.39 4.79 2.78
CA ASN A 457 -2.99 4.76 4.11
C ASN A 457 -3.02 6.16 4.75
N ARG A 458 -4.23 6.69 5.00
CA ARG A 458 -4.38 7.98 5.69
C ARG A 458 -4.31 7.81 7.20
N HIS A 459 -3.52 8.67 7.84
CA HIS A 459 -3.33 8.77 9.29
C HIS A 459 -3.93 10.06 9.84
N ASN A 460 -3.34 11.22 9.51
CA ASN A 460 -3.84 12.54 9.89
C ASN A 460 -4.64 13.17 8.75
N ASP A 461 -5.76 12.53 8.39
CA ASP A 461 -6.67 13.02 7.34
C ASP A 461 -7.17 14.43 7.67
N ASN A 462 -6.90 15.37 6.77
CA ASN A 462 -7.29 16.76 6.95
C ASN A 462 -8.75 17.03 6.51
N ASN A 463 -9.42 16.02 5.92
CA ASN A 463 -10.77 16.04 5.38
C ASN A 463 -10.99 17.05 4.24
N ILE A 464 -9.93 17.43 3.52
CA ILE A 464 -9.93 18.37 2.40
C ILE A 464 -9.41 17.62 1.16
N PRO A 465 -10.31 16.99 0.37
CA PRO A 465 -9.91 16.24 -0.81
C PRO A 465 -9.08 17.07 -1.79
N GLY A 466 -7.96 16.51 -2.24
CA GLY A 466 -7.08 17.13 -3.23
C GLY A 466 -6.08 18.13 -2.63
N VAL A 467 -6.03 18.29 -1.31
CA VAL A 467 -5.06 19.15 -0.61
C VAL A 467 -4.32 18.31 0.41
N MET A 468 -3.05 18.06 0.15
CA MET A 468 -2.22 17.21 1.01
C MET A 468 -1.83 17.91 2.32
N GLY A 469 -2.05 17.22 3.44
CA GLY A 469 -1.78 17.69 4.79
C GLY A 469 -0.49 17.15 5.42
N PRO A 470 -0.08 17.67 6.59
CA PRO A 470 1.05 17.17 7.36
C PRO A 470 0.85 15.72 7.84
N MET A 471 1.74 14.80 7.47
CA MET A 471 1.70 13.38 7.88
C MET A 471 0.31 12.74 7.64
N GLU A 472 -0.32 13.15 6.55
CA GLU A 472 -1.62 12.65 6.15
C GLU A 472 -1.52 11.20 5.68
N PHE A 473 -0.48 10.86 4.91
CA PHE A 473 -0.19 9.51 4.45
C PHE A 473 0.96 8.93 5.26
N ALA A 474 0.60 8.06 6.21
CA ALA A 474 1.54 7.44 7.12
C ALA A 474 0.95 6.17 7.74
N VAL A 475 1.84 5.35 8.29
CA VAL A 475 1.51 4.26 9.20
C VAL A 475 2.27 4.51 10.48
N VAL A 476 1.55 4.76 11.57
CA VAL A 476 2.14 5.05 12.88
C VAL A 476 1.86 3.90 13.82
N ARG A 477 2.89 3.44 14.54
CA ARG A 477 2.78 2.31 15.45
C ARG A 477 1.64 2.46 16.47
N ASN A 478 1.17 1.34 16.99
CA ASN A 478 0.12 1.29 18.01
C ASN A 478 -1.21 1.97 17.59
N ASN A 479 -1.48 2.03 16.28
CA ASN A 479 -2.78 2.40 15.71
C ASN A 479 -3.42 1.21 15.00
N VAL A 480 -4.75 1.24 14.94
CA VAL A 480 -5.60 0.38 14.11
C VAL A 480 -6.20 1.23 13.01
N TYR A 481 -5.93 0.87 11.77
CA TYR A 481 -6.54 1.48 10.59
C TYR A 481 -7.68 0.59 10.10
N LYS A 482 -8.91 1.06 10.29
CA LYS A 482 -10.12 0.36 9.86
C LYS A 482 -10.51 0.79 8.45
N ILE A 483 -10.35 -0.11 7.48
CA ILE A 483 -10.42 0.19 6.05
C ILE A 483 -11.64 -0.48 5.42
N SER A 484 -12.38 0.27 4.63
CA SER A 484 -13.55 -0.18 3.87
C SER A 484 -13.55 0.53 2.52
N VAL A 485 -13.70 -0.22 1.43
CA VAL A 485 -13.97 0.40 0.12
C VAL A 485 -15.46 0.65 0.06
N ASP A 486 -15.87 1.91 -0.02
CA ASP A 486 -17.28 2.28 0.00
C ASP A 486 -17.86 2.41 -1.40
N ARG A 487 -17.03 2.84 -2.37
CA ARG A 487 -17.46 3.06 -3.74
C ARG A 487 -16.32 2.93 -4.73
N ILE A 488 -16.63 2.43 -5.93
CA ILE A 488 -15.77 2.56 -7.12
C ILE A 488 -16.42 3.56 -8.06
N ARG A 489 -15.69 4.63 -8.42
CA ARG A 489 -16.22 5.75 -9.22
C ARG A 489 -16.14 5.50 -10.72
N ARG A 490 -15.06 4.87 -11.17
CA ARG A 490 -14.74 4.58 -12.58
C ARG A 490 -13.92 3.28 -12.67
N ILE A 491 -13.72 2.75 -13.87
CA ILE A 491 -12.82 1.59 -14.05
C ILE A 491 -11.39 2.01 -13.72
N GLY A 492 -10.69 1.20 -12.93
CA GLY A 492 -9.30 1.41 -12.50
C GLY A 492 -8.25 1.37 -13.60
N HIS A 493 -6.99 1.59 -13.21
CA HIS A 493 -5.83 1.49 -14.08
C HIS A 493 -5.71 0.09 -14.72
N PRO A 494 -5.38 -0.02 -16.02
CA PRO A 494 -5.23 -1.31 -16.68
C PRO A 494 -4.06 -2.12 -16.10
N ARG A 495 -4.08 -3.44 -16.32
CA ARG A 495 -3.01 -4.34 -15.86
C ARG A 495 -1.65 -4.07 -16.52
N ARG A 496 -1.59 -3.34 -17.62
CA ARG A 496 -0.34 -3.00 -18.28
C ARG A 496 -0.19 -1.50 -18.21
N THR A 497 0.87 -1.01 -17.58
CA THR A 497 1.09 0.43 -17.40
C THR A 497 1.14 1.15 -18.74
N GLU A 498 1.70 0.51 -19.77
CA GLU A 498 1.78 1.11 -21.10
C GLU A 498 0.42 1.15 -21.86
N ASN A 499 -0.66 0.64 -21.26
CA ASN A 499 -2.03 0.74 -21.75
C ASN A 499 -2.82 1.87 -21.05
N ASP A 500 -2.18 2.56 -20.11
CA ASP A 500 -2.78 3.57 -19.26
C ASP A 500 -2.41 4.97 -19.76
N PRO A 501 -3.38 5.85 -20.08
CA PRO A 501 -3.10 7.25 -20.41
C PRO A 501 -2.65 8.06 -19.20
N ASP A 502 -2.87 7.55 -17.98
CA ASP A 502 -2.49 8.20 -16.73
C ASP A 502 -1.73 7.25 -15.79
N PRO A 503 -0.51 6.83 -16.18
CA PRO A 503 0.28 5.90 -15.39
C PRO A 503 0.92 6.62 -14.19
N GLN A 504 0.90 5.94 -13.05
CA GLN A 504 1.65 6.36 -11.87
C GLN A 504 3.17 6.30 -12.12
N ASN A 505 3.91 7.22 -11.50
CA ASN A 505 5.37 7.27 -11.47
C ASN A 505 5.85 7.50 -10.02
N PRO A 506 7.15 7.32 -9.69
CA PRO A 506 7.62 7.41 -8.30
C PRO A 506 7.36 8.75 -7.60
N GLU A 507 7.30 9.82 -8.37
CA GLU A 507 7.13 11.20 -7.90
C GLU A 507 5.66 11.61 -7.82
N THR A 508 4.73 10.71 -8.19
CA THR A 508 3.30 10.98 -8.15
C THR A 508 2.88 11.23 -6.69
N PRO A 509 2.20 12.34 -6.39
CA PRO A 509 1.75 12.64 -5.03
C PRO A 509 0.70 11.61 -4.58
N ASP A 510 0.65 11.33 -3.28
CA ASP A 510 -0.34 10.39 -2.73
C ASP A 510 -1.79 10.88 -2.82
N GLU A 511 -1.98 12.18 -3.04
CA GLU A 511 -3.28 12.80 -3.21
C GLU A 511 -3.40 13.50 -4.56
N GLU A 512 -4.35 13.01 -5.35
CA GLU A 512 -4.72 13.58 -6.63
C GLU A 512 -6.22 13.90 -6.65
N SER A 513 -6.62 14.86 -7.48
CA SER A 513 -8.04 15.18 -7.66
C SER A 513 -8.82 14.08 -8.40
N ASP A 514 -8.12 13.17 -9.08
CA ASP A 514 -8.74 12.11 -9.87
C ASP A 514 -9.03 10.85 -9.05
N VAL A 515 -10.17 10.84 -8.38
CA VAL A 515 -10.54 9.75 -7.46
C VAL A 515 -11.17 8.58 -8.23
N TYR A 516 -10.52 7.41 -8.16
CA TYR A 516 -11.03 6.15 -8.73
C TYR A 516 -11.92 5.35 -7.77
N LEU A 517 -11.63 5.42 -6.47
CA LEU A 517 -12.37 4.74 -5.41
C LEU A 517 -12.51 5.62 -4.17
N ASP A 518 -13.61 5.45 -3.45
CA ASP A 518 -13.80 6.01 -2.12
C ASP A 518 -13.46 4.94 -1.09
N VAL A 519 -12.46 5.22 -0.25
CA VAL A 519 -12.06 4.36 0.87
C VAL A 519 -12.39 5.10 2.17
N GLN A 520 -13.22 4.49 3.00
CA GLN A 520 -13.39 4.91 4.37
C GLN A 520 -12.27 4.31 5.21
N VAL A 521 -11.49 5.20 5.85
CA VAL A 521 -10.51 4.82 6.86
C VAL A 521 -10.85 5.48 8.19
N THR A 522 -10.71 4.74 9.27
CA THR A 522 -10.77 5.29 10.63
C THR A 522 -9.55 4.85 11.41
N THR A 523 -8.76 5.81 11.85
CA THR A 523 -7.59 5.61 12.69
C THR A 523 -8.00 5.60 14.15
N LEU A 524 -7.69 4.50 14.85
CA LEU A 524 -8.00 4.33 16.27
C LEU A 524 -6.73 3.99 17.04
N PRO A 525 -6.51 4.57 18.23
CA PRO A 525 -5.45 4.10 19.13
C PRO A 525 -5.65 2.61 19.44
N TRP A 526 -4.58 1.82 19.33
CA TRP A 526 -4.62 0.40 19.63
C TRP A 526 -4.48 0.14 21.13
N VAL A 527 -5.49 0.59 21.87
CA VAL A 527 -5.51 0.47 23.34
C VAL A 527 -5.65 -0.99 23.76
N VAL A 528 -4.77 -1.41 24.68
CA VAL A 528 -5.00 -2.64 25.46
C VAL A 528 -6.08 -2.34 26.48
N ARG A 529 -7.18 -3.10 26.46
CA ARG A 529 -8.11 -3.11 27.58
C ARG A 529 -7.40 -3.81 28.74
N ARG A 530 -6.90 -3.02 29.70
CA ARG A 530 -6.29 -3.35 31.00
C ARG A 530 -6.05 -4.86 31.22
N ASN A 531 -4.84 -5.32 30.89
CA ASN A 531 -4.31 -6.58 31.43
C ASN A 531 -3.34 -6.21 32.55
N SER A 532 -3.70 -6.54 33.79
CA SER A 532 -2.78 -6.46 34.92
C SER A 532 -1.70 -7.51 34.70
N ILE A 533 -0.45 -7.09 34.55
CA ILE A 533 0.70 -7.98 34.64
C ILE A 533 1.22 -7.80 36.07
N GLU A 534 1.15 -8.86 36.85
CA GLU A 534 1.85 -8.97 38.12
C GLU A 534 3.32 -9.28 37.80
N PHE A 535 4.23 -8.47 38.35
CA PHE A 535 5.68 -8.71 38.28
C PHE A 535 6.13 -9.53 39.47
#